data_AF-A0AAN9HAM4-F1
#
_entry.id   AF-A0AAN9HAM4-F1
#
_cell.length_a   1.000
_cell.length_b   1.000
_cell.length_c   1.000
_cell.angle_alpha   90.00
_cell.angle_beta   90.00
_cell.angle_gamma   90.00
#
_symmetry.space_group_name_H-M   'P 1'
#
loop_
_entity.id
_entity.type
_entity.pdbx_description
1 polymer ?
#
loop_
_entity_poly.entity_id
_entity_poly.type
_entity_poly.pdbx_seq_one_letter_code
_entity_poly.pdbx_strand_id
1 'polypeptide(L)'
;MEVELVLIRIRILMNILTHDADDDDKPECPYGTHCYRKNPLHKKEYKHTKSPPRTAAEEDEDRYENSFINDESEEEDEVDEDSDYVPESDDSGKGEDFKQLQKEAKAFLGKK
;
A
#
# COMPACT_ATOMS: atom_id res chain seq x y z
N MET A 1 38.69 15.81 6.77
CA MET A 1 37.56 15.75 5.82
C MET A 1 36.94 14.37 5.77
N GLU A 2 37.74 13.29 5.63
CA GLU A 2 37.19 11.92 5.56
C GLU A 2 36.60 11.41 6.88
N VAL A 3 37.23 11.70 8.03
CA VAL A 3 36.72 11.32 9.36
C VAL A 3 35.35 11.92 9.69
N GLU A 4 35.11 13.18 9.30
CA GLU A 4 33.79 13.80 9.46
C GLU A 4 32.76 13.18 8.51
N LEU A 5 33.15 12.89 7.28
CA LEU A 5 32.26 12.22 6.31
C LEU A 5 31.88 10.81 6.77
N VAL A 6 32.79 10.10 7.43
CA VAL A 6 32.56 8.79 8.04
C VAL A 6 31.61 8.91 9.23
N LEU A 7 31.81 9.90 10.12
CA LEU A 7 30.91 10.19 11.24
C LEU A 7 29.51 10.58 10.77
N ILE A 8 29.39 11.40 9.73
CA ILE A 8 28.11 11.79 9.13
C ILE A 8 27.42 10.56 8.53
N ARG A 9 28.14 9.68 7.82
CA ARG A 9 27.59 8.42 7.30
C ARG A 9 27.13 7.47 8.40
N ILE A 10 27.92 7.30 9.46
CA ILE A 10 27.56 6.47 10.62
C ILE A 10 26.29 7.03 11.28
N ARG A 11 26.20 8.35 11.45
CA ARG A 11 25.04 9.01 12.06
C ARG A 11 23.78 8.89 11.21
N ILE A 12 23.90 9.01 9.88
CA ILE A 12 22.79 8.77 8.94
C ILE A 12 22.35 7.30 8.98
N LEU A 13 23.29 6.34 8.97
CA LEU A 13 22.99 4.91 9.05
C LEU A 13 22.33 4.52 10.37
N MET A 14 22.83 5.04 11.50
CA MET A 14 22.20 4.81 12.80
C MET A 14 20.79 5.37 12.85
N ASN A 15 20.56 6.57 12.26
CA ASN A 15 19.21 7.14 12.17
C ASN A 15 18.28 6.27 11.32
N ILE A 16 18.72 5.80 10.14
CA ILE A 16 17.91 4.93 9.27
C ILE A 16 17.57 3.60 9.97
N LEU A 17 18.49 3.03 10.73
CA LEU A 17 18.29 1.76 11.44
C LEU A 17 17.43 1.87 12.70
N THR A 18 17.28 3.08 13.27
CA THR A 18 16.47 3.32 14.48
C THR A 18 15.07 3.86 14.17
N HIS A 19 14.71 4.11 12.91
CA HIS A 19 13.38 4.62 12.51
C HIS A 19 12.27 3.55 12.48
N ASP A 20 12.58 2.29 12.78
CA ASP A 20 11.62 1.19 12.79
C ASP A 20 10.94 0.98 14.16
N ALA A 21 11.18 1.85 15.15
CA ALA A 21 10.71 1.67 16.53
C ALA A 21 9.51 2.55 16.93
N ASP A 22 9.09 3.51 16.11
CA ASP A 22 7.90 4.33 16.35
C ASP A 22 6.76 3.88 15.43
N ASP A 23 6.23 2.69 15.71
CA ASP A 23 4.95 2.23 15.16
C ASP A 23 3.79 3.11 15.66
N ASP A 24 4.04 4.02 16.62
CA ASP A 24 3.03 4.79 17.33
C ASP A 24 2.60 6.14 16.71
N ASP A 25 3.34 6.71 15.76
CA ASP A 25 2.96 7.96 15.07
C ASP A 25 2.24 7.75 13.73
N LYS A 26 1.98 6.49 13.32
CA LYS A 26 1.28 6.22 12.05
C LYS A 26 -0.21 6.61 12.15
N PRO A 27 -0.78 7.27 11.13
CA PRO A 27 -2.21 7.56 11.08
C PRO A 27 -3.03 6.27 11.05
N GLU A 28 -4.26 6.32 11.57
CA GLU A 28 -5.19 5.22 11.45
C GLU A 28 -5.71 5.09 10.02
N CYS A 29 -5.90 3.85 9.57
CA CYS A 29 -6.58 3.60 8.32
C CYS A 29 -8.02 4.12 8.40
N PRO A 30 -8.53 4.88 7.40
CA PRO A 30 -9.92 5.37 7.42
C PRO A 30 -10.96 4.25 7.48
N TYR A 31 -10.58 3.03 7.09
CA TYR A 31 -11.42 1.83 7.16
C TYR A 31 -11.11 0.94 8.38
N GLY A 32 -10.14 1.33 9.22
CA GLY A 32 -9.74 0.60 10.42
C GLY A 32 -9.50 -0.88 10.15
N THR A 33 -10.11 -1.76 10.95
CA THR A 33 -10.01 -3.23 10.81
C THR A 33 -10.75 -3.81 9.62
N HIS A 34 -11.67 -3.07 9.00
CA HIS A 34 -12.42 -3.50 7.82
C HIS A 34 -11.75 -3.06 6.51
N CYS A 35 -10.48 -2.63 6.56
CA CYS A 35 -9.75 -2.24 5.37
C CYS A 35 -9.57 -3.42 4.40
N TYR A 36 -9.98 -3.22 3.15
CA TYR A 36 -9.82 -4.19 2.07
C TYR A 36 -8.40 -4.21 1.48
N ARG A 37 -7.57 -3.19 1.77
CA ARG A 37 -6.21 -3.07 1.23
C ARG A 37 -5.25 -3.99 1.97
N LYS A 38 -4.87 -5.11 1.33
CA LYS A 38 -3.97 -6.14 1.90
C LYS A 38 -2.47 -5.90 1.65
N ASN A 39 -2.10 -4.80 1.00
CA ASN A 39 -0.70 -4.51 0.66
C ASN A 39 0.16 -4.39 1.95
N PRO A 40 1.30 -5.09 2.06
CA PRO A 40 2.21 -4.97 3.20
C PRO A 40 2.70 -3.55 3.46
N LEU A 41 2.81 -2.70 2.44
CA LEU A 41 3.11 -1.28 2.61
C LEU A 41 2.00 -0.55 3.37
N HIS A 42 0.73 -0.82 3.02
CA HIS A 42 -0.41 -0.19 3.66
C HIS A 42 -0.48 -0.51 5.17
N LYS A 43 -0.15 -1.74 5.56
CA LYS A 43 -0.12 -2.15 6.98
C LYS A 43 1.02 -1.50 7.78
N LYS A 44 2.11 -1.09 7.12
CA LYS A 44 3.25 -0.39 7.74
C LYS A 44 3.01 1.10 7.88
N GLU A 45 2.23 1.69 6.97
CA GLU A 45 1.94 3.13 6.94
C GLU A 45 0.68 3.50 7.71
N TYR A 46 -0.30 2.59 7.82
CA TYR A 46 -1.58 2.84 8.48
C TYR A 46 -1.87 1.83 9.58
N LYS A 47 -2.18 2.35 10.76
CA LYS A 47 -2.63 1.54 11.89
C LYS A 47 -4.01 0.97 11.62
N HIS A 48 -4.19 -0.29 11.95
CA HIS A 48 -5.48 -0.98 11.98
C HIS A 48 -5.84 -1.29 13.44
N THR A 49 -5.87 -0.25 14.27
CA THR A 49 -6.08 -0.29 15.72
C THR A 49 -7.56 -0.56 16.06
N LYS A 50 -7.96 -1.83 15.98
CA LYS A 50 -9.06 -2.38 16.80
C LYS A 50 -8.74 -3.83 17.11
N SER A 51 -7.80 -4.05 18.03
CA SER A 51 -7.62 -5.37 18.62
C SER A 51 -8.93 -5.74 19.34
N PRO A 52 -9.66 -6.80 18.96
CA PRO A 52 -10.55 -7.41 19.95
C PRO A 52 -9.67 -7.80 21.14
N PRO A 53 -10.15 -7.64 22.39
CA PRO A 53 -9.36 -8.03 23.55
C PRO A 53 -8.99 -9.50 23.37
N ARG A 54 -7.69 -9.80 23.28
CA ARG A 54 -7.20 -11.18 23.36
C ARG A 54 -7.32 -11.58 24.83
N THR A 55 -8.54 -11.91 25.27
CA THR A 55 -8.77 -12.58 26.54
C THR A 55 -8.26 -14.01 26.37
N ALA A 56 -7.03 -14.23 26.83
CA ALA A 56 -6.57 -15.57 27.18
C ALA A 56 -7.33 -16.01 28.43
N ALA A 57 -8.51 -16.62 28.26
CA ALA A 57 -9.15 -17.53 29.21
C ALA A 57 -10.50 -18.03 28.66
N GLU A 58 -10.51 -19.32 28.32
CA GLU A 58 -11.54 -20.34 28.61
C GLU A 58 -12.95 -20.28 27.96
N GLU A 59 -13.27 -21.44 27.35
CA GLU A 59 -14.56 -22.07 26.97
C GLU A 59 -15.87 -21.29 27.25
N ASP A 60 -16.70 -21.02 26.22
CA ASP A 60 -18.09 -21.53 26.13
C ASP A 60 -18.82 -21.14 24.81
N GLU A 61 -19.49 -22.12 24.22
CA GLU A 61 -20.76 -22.08 23.47
C GLU A 61 -21.13 -20.94 22.48
N ASP A 62 -20.75 -21.08 21.21
CA ASP A 62 -21.53 -20.62 20.05
C ASP A 62 -21.11 -21.32 18.74
N ARG A 63 -21.28 -22.65 18.74
CA ARG A 63 -21.45 -23.46 17.51
C ARG A 63 -22.81 -23.15 16.85
N TYR A 64 -23.10 -21.89 16.54
CA TYR A 64 -24.39 -21.51 15.97
C TYR A 64 -24.34 -20.26 15.09
N GLU A 65 -23.55 -20.24 14.01
CA GLU A 65 -23.90 -19.42 12.83
C GLU A 65 -23.11 -19.80 11.56
N ASN A 66 -23.36 -20.99 11.06
CA ASN A 66 -22.98 -21.39 9.71
C ASN A 66 -24.11 -22.16 9.00
N SER A 67 -25.35 -21.71 9.26
CA SER A 67 -26.57 -22.17 8.59
C SER A 67 -27.33 -21.05 7.86
N PHE A 68 -26.74 -19.85 7.70
CA PHE A 68 -27.40 -18.75 7.01
C PHE A 68 -26.95 -18.67 5.55
N ILE A 69 -27.54 -19.52 4.71
CA ILE A 69 -27.44 -19.51 3.24
C ILE A 69 -26.34 -20.44 2.69
N ASN A 70 -26.62 -21.74 2.77
CA ASN A 70 -26.48 -22.59 1.60
C ASN A 70 -27.73 -22.34 0.75
N ASP A 71 -27.65 -21.42 -0.21
CA ASP A 71 -28.61 -21.33 -1.31
C ASP A 71 -27.85 -21.60 -2.60
N GLU A 72 -28.27 -22.71 -3.18
CA GLU A 72 -27.78 -23.35 -4.36
C GLU A 72 -28.34 -22.56 -5.55
N SER A 73 -27.50 -21.74 -6.18
CA SER A 73 -27.75 -21.23 -7.51
C SER A 73 -26.46 -21.40 -8.31
N GLU A 74 -26.31 -22.58 -8.87
CA GLU A 74 -25.50 -22.77 -10.08
C GLU A 74 -26.18 -21.95 -11.19
N GLU A 75 -25.67 -20.76 -11.48
CA GLU A 75 -25.93 -20.08 -12.75
C GLU A 75 -24.57 -19.97 -13.45
N GLU A 76 -24.39 -20.87 -14.40
CA GLU A 76 -23.26 -20.94 -15.32
C GLU A 76 -23.34 -19.75 -16.27
N ASP A 77 -22.70 -18.63 -15.91
CA ASP A 77 -22.47 -17.54 -16.84
C ASP A 77 -21.37 -17.97 -17.82
N GLU A 78 -21.78 -18.48 -18.99
CA GLU A 78 -20.93 -18.52 -20.18
C GLU A 78 -20.61 -17.07 -20.57
N VAL A 79 -19.56 -16.53 -19.97
CA VAL A 79 -19.02 -15.22 -20.34
C VAL A 79 -18.38 -15.36 -21.72
N ASP A 80 -19.07 -14.86 -22.75
CA ASP A 80 -18.57 -14.72 -24.11
C ASP A 80 -17.15 -14.13 -24.08
N GLU A 81 -16.20 -14.91 -24.59
CA GLU A 81 -14.76 -14.67 -24.59
C GLU A 81 -14.36 -13.62 -25.66
N ASP A 82 -15.07 -12.50 -25.75
CA ASP A 82 -14.77 -11.41 -26.69
C ASP A 82 -14.13 -10.23 -25.95
N SER A 83 -12.92 -10.43 -25.43
CA SER A 83 -12.04 -9.33 -25.04
C SER A 83 -11.04 -9.04 -26.17
N ASP A 84 -11.55 -8.49 -27.28
CA ASP A 84 -10.82 -8.09 -28.49
C ASP A 84 -9.89 -6.88 -28.30
N TYR A 85 -9.40 -6.64 -27.08
CA TYR A 85 -8.47 -5.55 -26.84
C TYR A 85 -7.03 -5.99 -27.12
N VAL A 86 -6.56 -5.72 -28.34
CA VAL A 86 -5.14 -5.80 -28.71
C VAL A 86 -4.54 -4.40 -28.49
N PRO A 87 -3.66 -4.20 -27.49
CA PRO A 87 -2.96 -2.94 -27.34
C PRO A 87 -2.13 -2.70 -28.61
N GLU A 88 -2.34 -1.55 -29.26
CA GLU A 88 -1.50 -1.14 -30.40
C GLU A 88 -0.04 -1.09 -29.91
N SER A 89 0.79 -2.01 -30.41
CA SER A 89 2.19 -2.15 -30.04
C SER A 89 3.09 -1.02 -30.56
N ASP A 90 2.50 0.03 -31.15
CA ASP A 90 3.22 1.08 -31.88
C ASP A 90 3.21 2.45 -31.19
N ASP A 91 3.13 2.50 -29.85
CA ASP A 91 3.51 3.72 -29.08
C ASP A 91 4.97 3.69 -28.59
N SER A 92 5.84 2.94 -29.28
CA SER A 92 7.29 2.95 -29.00
C SER A 92 8.02 4.18 -29.57
N GLY A 93 7.30 5.24 -29.95
CA GLY A 93 7.86 6.34 -30.75
C GLY A 93 7.59 7.76 -30.26
N LYS A 94 6.70 7.97 -29.27
CA LYS A 94 6.41 9.31 -28.74
C LYS A 94 6.49 9.34 -27.24
N GLY A 95 7.65 8.91 -26.73
CA GLY A 95 8.08 9.26 -25.38
C GLY A 95 8.00 10.79 -25.25
N GLU A 96 7.05 11.24 -24.44
CA GLU A 96 6.90 12.59 -23.94
C GLU A 96 8.28 13.27 -23.79
N ASP A 97 8.44 14.42 -24.45
CA ASP A 97 9.73 15.10 -24.60
C ASP A 97 10.29 15.49 -23.22
N PHE A 98 11.08 14.60 -22.63
CA PHE A 98 11.66 14.78 -21.29
C PHE A 98 12.43 16.11 -21.14
N LYS A 99 12.99 16.60 -22.25
CA LYS A 99 13.66 17.91 -22.32
C LYS A 99 12.69 19.08 -22.17
N GLN A 100 11.49 18.97 -22.70
CA GLN A 100 10.44 19.96 -22.56
C GLN A 100 10.00 20.06 -21.09
N LEU A 101 9.74 18.90 -20.46
CA LEU A 101 9.38 18.82 -19.05
C LEU A 101 10.44 19.45 -18.13
N GLN A 102 11.73 19.17 -18.39
CA GLN A 102 12.83 19.79 -17.64
C GLN A 102 12.91 21.32 -17.82
N LYS A 103 12.58 21.83 -19.01
CA LYS A 103 12.61 23.27 -19.31
C LYS A 103 11.51 24.00 -18.56
N GLU A 104 10.31 23.44 -18.52
CA GLU A 104 9.16 24.00 -17.82
C GLU A 104 9.38 24.02 -16.31
N ALA A 105 9.91 22.92 -15.74
CA ALA A 105 10.23 22.86 -14.30
C ALA A 105 11.24 23.94 -13.87
N LYS A 106 12.28 24.18 -14.70
CA LYS A 106 13.27 25.25 -14.45
C LYS A 106 12.67 26.65 -14.57
N ALA A 107 11.75 26.85 -15.53
CA ALA A 107 11.07 28.12 -15.71
C ALA A 107 10.18 28.48 -14.50
N PHE A 108 9.57 27.47 -13.86
CA PHE A 108 8.77 27.66 -12.65
C PHE A 108 9.63 28.11 -11.46
N LEU A 109 10.77 27.46 -11.23
CA LEU A 109 11.69 27.79 -10.13
C LEU A 109 12.42 29.14 -10.32
N GLY A 110 12.57 29.59 -11.57
CA GLY A 110 13.24 30.85 -11.92
C GLY A 110 12.39 32.11 -11.75
N LYS A 111 11.08 31.97 -11.53
CA LYS A 111 10.19 33.11 -11.21
C LYS A 111 10.22 33.33 -9.70
N LYS A 112 11.07 34.25 -9.26
CA LYS A 112 10.99 34.91 -7.95
C LYS A 112 10.21 36.21 -8.07
#